data_AF-A0A1Q7MVZ2-F1
#
_entry.id   AF-A0A1Q7MVZ2-F1
#
_cell.length_a   1.000
_cell.length_b   1.000
_cell.length_c   1.000
_cell.angle_alpha   90.00
_cell.angle_beta   90.00
_cell.angle_gamma   90.00
#
_symmetry.space_group_name_H-M   'P 1'
#
loop_
_entity.id
_entity.type
_entity.pdbx_description
1 polymer ?
#
loop_
_entity_poly.entity_id
_entity_poly.type
_entity_poly.pdbx_seq_one_letter_code
_entity_poly.pdbx_strand_id
1 'polypeptide(L)'
;MRDHGLPFKSAHGIASRLIAARARDGKRPLSELLADASRDVLGSPLEYSEAQLTEILSPRHFVNVRKTPGGPAPEETARAAKASRQQLEADESWWTNATNALADAERKLADRSASL
;
A
#
# COMPACT_ATOMS: atom_id res chain seq x y z
N MET A 1 13.68 -3.42 -12.89
CA MET A 1 13.51 -1.95 -12.97
C MET A 1 14.39 -1.23 -11.96
N ARG A 2 14.24 -1.48 -10.65
CA ARG A 2 15.06 -0.83 -9.61
C ARG A 2 16.42 -1.50 -9.38
N ASP A 3 16.44 -2.82 -9.17
CA ASP A 3 17.69 -3.53 -8.81
C ASP A 3 18.64 -3.75 -10.00
N HIS A 4 18.08 -3.80 -11.22
CA HIS A 4 18.80 -4.10 -12.47
C HIS A 4 18.72 -2.96 -13.50
N GLY A 5 18.21 -1.79 -13.13
CA GLY A 5 18.08 -0.63 -14.04
C GLY A 5 17.19 -0.83 -15.29
N LEU A 6 16.49 -1.96 -15.40
CA LEU A 6 15.74 -2.33 -16.61
C LEU A 6 14.57 -1.37 -16.91
N PRO A 7 14.29 -1.02 -18.18
CA PRO A 7 13.06 -0.33 -18.55
C PRO A 7 11.79 -1.10 -18.17
N PHE A 8 10.70 -0.39 -17.86
CA PHE A 8 9.44 -1.00 -17.42
C PHE A 8 8.91 -2.00 -18.44
N LYS A 9 8.90 -1.61 -19.72
CA LYS A 9 8.42 -2.43 -20.83
C LYS A 9 9.14 -3.78 -20.89
N SER A 10 10.46 -3.78 -20.72
CA SER A 10 11.27 -5.01 -20.72
C SER A 10 10.95 -5.86 -19.49
N ALA A 11 10.94 -5.26 -18.29
CA ALA A 11 10.63 -5.99 -17.06
C ALA A 11 9.22 -6.61 -17.09
N HIS A 12 8.22 -5.87 -17.57
CA HIS A 12 6.85 -6.36 -17.72
C HIS A 12 6.78 -7.48 -18.77
N GLY A 13 7.48 -7.32 -19.89
CA GLY A 13 7.56 -8.35 -20.93
C GLY A 13 8.20 -9.66 -20.46
N ILE A 14 9.18 -9.60 -19.56
CA ILE A 14 9.77 -10.78 -18.91
C ILE A 14 8.74 -11.44 -17.98
N ALA A 15 8.05 -10.65 -17.15
CA ALA A 15 7.04 -11.17 -16.24
C ALA A 15 5.88 -11.88 -16.98
N SER A 16 5.38 -11.30 -18.07
CA SER A 16 4.34 -11.93 -18.89
C SER A 16 4.81 -13.27 -19.48
N ARG A 17 6.05 -13.35 -19.97
CA ARG A 17 6.64 -14.58 -20.50
C ARG A 17 6.82 -15.64 -19.41
N LEU A 18 7.30 -15.25 -18.24
CA LEU A 18 7.45 -16.13 -17.07
C LEU A 18 6.11 -16.76 -16.68
N ILE A 19 5.03 -15.97 -16.60
CA ILE A 19 3.68 -16.46 -16.27
C ILE A 19 3.20 -17.45 -17.34
N ALA A 20 3.35 -17.11 -18.63
CA ALA A 20 2.96 -17.99 -19.73
C ALA A 20 3.75 -19.30 -19.74
N ALA A 21 5.05 -19.25 -19.43
CA ALA A 21 5.89 -20.43 -19.36
C ALA A 21 5.51 -21.32 -18.16
N ARG A 22 5.24 -20.73 -17.00
CA ARG A 22 4.76 -21.44 -15.81
C ARG A 22 3.40 -22.10 -16.01
N ALA A 23 2.51 -21.48 -16.79
CA ALA A 23 1.22 -22.06 -17.13
C ALA A 23 1.36 -23.30 -18.04
N ARG A 24 2.40 -23.36 -18.89
CA ARG A 24 2.69 -24.52 -19.75
C ARG A 24 3.43 -25.63 -19.01
N ASP A 25 4.37 -25.26 -18.13
CA ASP A 25 5.14 -26.20 -17.32
C ASP A 25 5.17 -25.75 -15.86
N GLY A 26 4.19 -26.25 -15.10
CA GLY A 26 4.03 -25.95 -13.68
C GLY A 26 5.01 -26.69 -12.76
N LYS A 27 5.88 -27.57 -13.27
CA LYS A 27 6.85 -28.31 -12.43
C LYS A 27 8.26 -27.76 -12.55
N ARG A 28 8.59 -27.13 -13.68
CA ARG A 28 9.92 -26.54 -13.90
C ARG A 28 10.24 -25.44 -12.88
N PRO A 29 11.49 -25.35 -12.38
CA PRO A 29 11.91 -24.29 -11.46
C PRO A 29 11.63 -22.89 -12.02
N LEU A 30 11.14 -21.98 -11.17
CA LEU A 30 10.85 -20.59 -11.55
C LEU A 30 12.12 -19.82 -11.93
N SER A 31 13.26 -20.15 -11.32
CA SER A 31 14.57 -19.56 -11.64
C SER A 31 14.98 -19.83 -13.08
N GLU A 32 14.82 -21.07 -13.54
CA GLU A 32 15.11 -21.46 -14.92
C GLU A 32 14.14 -20.79 -15.90
N LEU A 33 12.84 -20.78 -15.58
CA LEU A 33 11.84 -20.11 -16.41
C LEU A 33 12.11 -18.60 -16.52
N LEU A 34 12.59 -17.97 -15.45
CA LEU A 34 12.97 -16.56 -15.45
C LEU A 34 14.24 -16.34 -16.28
N ALA A 35 15.25 -17.18 -16.14
CA ALA A 35 16.49 -17.10 -16.91
C ALA A 35 16.22 -17.18 -18.42
N ASP A 36 15.35 -18.10 -18.85
CA ASP A 36 14.91 -18.20 -20.25
C ASP A 36 14.13 -16.96 -20.70
N ALA A 37 13.10 -16.57 -19.94
CA ALA A 37 12.24 -15.44 -20.29
C ALA A 37 13.01 -14.11 -20.36
N SER A 38 14.02 -13.94 -19.51
CA SER A 38 14.90 -12.76 -19.52
C SER A 38 15.92 -12.80 -20.65
N ARG A 39 16.51 -13.97 -20.95
CA ARG A 39 17.38 -14.15 -22.11
C ARG A 39 16.67 -13.78 -23.41
N ASP A 40 15.42 -14.17 -23.58
CA ASP A 40 14.60 -13.85 -24.75
C ASP A 40 14.36 -12.34 -24.94
N VAL A 41 14.31 -11.57 -23.84
CA VAL A 41 13.97 -10.14 -23.87
C VAL A 41 15.21 -9.25 -23.83
N LEU A 42 16.25 -9.66 -23.10
CA LEU A 42 17.43 -8.86 -22.80
C LEU A 42 18.69 -9.35 -23.53
N GLY A 43 18.66 -10.57 -24.09
CA GLY A 43 19.84 -11.25 -24.62
C GLY A 43 20.70 -11.94 -23.54
N SER A 44 20.43 -11.68 -22.26
CA SER A 44 21.14 -12.27 -21.11
C SER A 44 20.15 -12.72 -20.03
N PRO A 45 20.46 -13.79 -19.28
CA PRO A 45 19.61 -14.27 -18.21
C PRO A 45 19.68 -13.32 -17.00
N LEU A 46 18.57 -13.21 -16.28
CA LEU A 46 18.55 -12.69 -14.92
C LEU A 46 18.73 -13.87 -13.96
N GLU A 47 19.81 -13.82 -13.19
CA GLU A 47 20.16 -14.86 -12.24
C GLU A 47 19.48 -14.61 -10.90
N TYR A 48 18.51 -15.45 -10.56
CA TYR A 48 17.86 -15.50 -9.26
C TYR A 48 17.77 -16.95 -8.79
N SER A 49 18.09 -17.19 -7.52
CA SER A 49 17.80 -18.47 -6.88
C SER A 49 16.29 -18.64 -6.62
N GLU A 50 15.86 -19.89 -6.47
CA GLU A 50 14.49 -20.22 -6.06
C GLU A 50 14.10 -19.56 -4.73
N ALA A 51 15.04 -19.48 -3.78
CA ALA A 51 14.81 -18.84 -2.50
C ALA A 51 14.54 -17.33 -2.65
N GLN A 52 15.34 -16.64 -3.46
CA GLN A 52 15.13 -15.22 -3.75
C GLN A 52 13.80 -14.99 -4.46
N LEU A 53 13.44 -15.84 -5.43
CA LEU A 53 12.15 -15.73 -6.13
C LEU A 53 10.97 -15.97 -5.19
N THR A 54 11.06 -16.98 -4.34
CA THR A 54 10.05 -17.26 -3.31
C THR A 54 9.85 -16.07 -2.39
N GLU A 55 10.94 -15.43 -1.96
CA GLU A 55 10.88 -14.25 -1.12
C GLU A 55 10.17 -13.08 -1.83
N ILE A 56 10.68 -12.66 -2.99
CA ILE A 56 10.18 -11.46 -3.67
C ILE A 56 8.76 -11.65 -4.22
N LEU A 57 8.35 -12.89 -4.52
CA LEU A 57 7.00 -13.24 -4.96
C LEU A 57 6.03 -13.48 -3.81
N SER A 58 6.50 -13.49 -2.55
CA SER A 58 5.63 -13.73 -1.41
C SER A 58 4.67 -12.54 -1.17
N PRO A 59 3.39 -12.79 -0.82
CA PRO A 59 2.44 -11.71 -0.49
C PRO A 59 2.94 -10.81 0.64
N ARG A 60 3.61 -11.40 1.64
CA ARG A 60 4.14 -10.67 2.80
C ARG A 60 5.27 -9.71 2.41
N HIS A 61 6.23 -10.17 1.58
CA HIS A 61 7.24 -9.27 1.03
C HIS A 61 6.58 -8.17 0.20
N PHE A 62 5.57 -8.53 -0.61
CA PHE A 62 4.84 -7.56 -1.42
C PHE A 62 4.27 -6.43 -0.57
N VAL A 63 3.52 -6.74 0.49
CA VAL A 63 2.98 -5.75 1.43
C VAL A 63 4.08 -4.89 2.06
N ASN A 64 5.12 -5.52 2.59
CA ASN A 64 6.15 -4.83 3.38
C ASN A 64 6.94 -3.78 2.60
N VAL A 65 7.18 -3.99 1.30
CA VAL A 65 7.99 -3.05 0.51
C VAL A 65 7.20 -1.89 -0.11
N ARG A 66 5.86 -1.90 -0.07
CA ARG A 66 5.03 -0.78 -0.57
C ARG A 66 4.87 0.30 0.51
N LYS A 67 5.97 1.01 0.75
CA LYS A 67 6.14 2.06 1.76
C LYS A 67 5.84 3.48 1.26
N THR A 68 5.25 3.61 0.07
CA THR A 68 4.80 4.92 -0.42
C THR A 68 3.68 5.47 0.46
N PRO A 69 3.52 6.80 0.62
CA PRO A 69 2.42 7.36 1.39
C PRO A 69 1.06 6.77 0.97
N GLY A 70 0.32 6.24 1.95
CA GLY A 70 -0.96 5.53 1.72
C GLY A 70 -0.83 4.07 1.30
N GLY A 71 0.39 3.52 1.29
CA GLY A 71 0.67 2.12 0.99
C GLY A 71 0.26 1.15 2.12
N PRO A 72 0.21 -0.16 1.83
CA PRO A 72 -0.22 -1.19 2.77
C PRO A 72 0.87 -1.60 3.77
N ALA A 73 2.09 -1.08 3.65
CA ALA A 73 3.16 -1.42 4.58
C ALA A 73 2.73 -1.14 6.04
N PRO A 74 3.09 -2.01 7.01
CA PRO A 74 2.66 -1.84 8.40
C PRO A 74 3.01 -0.47 8.99
N GLU A 75 4.19 0.05 8.67
CA GLU A 75 4.63 1.40 9.07
C GLU A 75 3.76 2.52 8.47
N GLU A 76 3.35 2.40 7.21
CA GLU A 76 2.52 3.40 6.52
C GLU A 76 1.08 3.37 7.02
N THR A 77 0.53 2.18 7.21
CA THR A 77 -0.83 2.01 7.78
C THR A 77 -0.87 2.44 9.24
N ALA A 78 0.18 2.18 10.04
CA ALA A 78 0.29 2.69 11.40
C ALA A 78 0.38 4.22 11.44
N ARG A 79 1.15 4.83 10.53
CA ARG A 79 1.23 6.28 10.39
C ARG A 79 -0.12 6.90 10.04
N ALA A 80 -0.83 6.33 9.06
CA ALA A 80 -2.17 6.76 8.67
C ALA A 80 -3.16 6.63 9.84
N ALA A 81 -3.16 5.48 10.53
CA ALA A 81 -4.05 5.26 11.68
C ALA A 81 -3.79 6.24 12.83
N LYS A 82 -2.52 6.61 13.07
CA LYS A 82 -2.18 7.65 14.06
C LYS A 82 -2.77 9.00 13.66
N ALA A 83 -2.58 9.42 12.41
CA ALA A 83 -3.13 10.69 11.92
C ALA A 83 -4.66 10.72 11.99
N SER A 84 -5.33 9.62 11.61
CA SER A 84 -6.79 9.51 11.71
C SER A 84 -7.29 9.62 13.15
N ARG A 85 -6.61 9.01 14.12
CA ARG A 85 -6.97 9.15 15.55
C ARG A 85 -6.85 10.59 16.03
N GLN A 86 -5.76 11.27 15.67
CA GLN A 86 -5.56 12.67 16.04
C GLN A 86 -6.63 13.59 15.42
N GLN A 87 -7.01 13.32 14.17
CA GLN A 87 -8.11 14.06 13.52
C GLN A 87 -9.43 13.81 14.24
N LEU A 88 -9.73 12.55 14.57
CA LEU A 88 -10.95 12.19 15.30
C LEU A 88 -11.04 12.91 16.65
N GLU A 89 -9.95 12.93 17.43
CA GLU A 89 -9.89 13.65 18.71
C GLU A 89 -10.17 15.16 18.54
N ALA A 90 -9.63 15.76 17.48
CA ALA A 90 -9.88 17.17 17.16
C ALA A 90 -11.34 17.42 16.75
N ASP A 91 -11.91 16.54 15.93
CA ASP A 91 -13.30 16.63 15.46
C ASP A 91 -14.28 16.47 16.64
N GLU A 92 -14.04 15.53 17.55
CA GLU A 92 -14.83 15.32 18.77
C GLU A 92 -14.78 16.53 19.70
N SER A 93 -13.59 17.13 19.87
CA SER A 93 -13.42 18.35 20.67
C SER A 93 -14.18 19.53 20.06
N TRP A 94 -14.04 19.73 18.75
CA TRP A 94 -14.76 20.77 18.01
C TRP A 94 -16.28 20.60 18.14
N TRP A 95 -16.78 19.39 17.91
CA TRP A 95 -18.20 19.06 18.00
C TRP A 95 -18.77 19.34 19.37
N THR A 96 -18.08 18.89 20.42
CA THR A 96 -18.49 19.11 21.82
C THR A 96 -18.57 20.60 22.13
N ASN A 97 -17.54 21.37 21.76
CA ASN A 97 -17.50 22.80 22.02
C ASN A 97 -18.60 23.56 21.29
N ALA A 98 -18.84 23.24 20.01
CA ALA A 98 -19.90 23.87 19.22
C ALA A 98 -21.29 23.58 19.81
N THR A 99 -21.55 22.32 20.18
CA THR A 99 -22.83 21.89 20.75
C THR A 99 -23.09 22.57 22.10
N ASN A 100 -22.08 22.63 22.97
CA ASN A 100 -22.18 23.32 24.26
C ASN A 100 -22.46 24.82 24.08
N ALA A 101 -21.78 25.48 23.14
CA ALA A 101 -22.00 26.90 22.86
C ALA A 101 -23.44 27.19 22.39
N LEU A 102 -24.01 26.32 21.55
CA LEU A 102 -25.41 26.43 21.11
C LEU A 102 -26.37 26.23 22.29
N ALA A 103 -26.19 25.17 23.08
CA ALA A 103 -27.04 24.91 24.25
C ALA A 103 -26.97 26.06 25.27
N ASP A 104 -25.79 26.66 25.47
CA ASP A 104 -25.61 27.81 26.35
C ASP A 104 -26.32 29.07 25.83
N ALA A 105 -26.27 29.30 24.51
CA ALA A 105 -26.97 30.41 23.88
C ALA A 105 -28.50 30.24 23.97
N GLU A 106 -29.01 29.03 23.76
CA GLU A 106 -30.43 28.69 23.94
C GLU A 106 -30.91 28.94 25.37
N ARG A 107 -30.16 28.49 26.38
CA ARG A 107 -30.51 28.77 27.79
C ARG A 107 -30.53 30.26 28.10
N LYS A 108 -29.51 31.01 27.67
CA LYS A 108 -29.45 32.47 27.87
C LYS A 108 -30.63 33.19 27.19
N LEU A 109 -31.02 32.76 25.99
CA LEU A 109 -32.16 33.34 25.27
C LEU A 109 -33.47 33.05 26.03
N ALA A 110 -33.66 31.83 26.51
CA ALA A 110 -34.83 31.44 27.29
C ALA A 110 -34.94 32.25 28.59
N ASP A 111 -33.84 32.37 29.35
CA ASP A 111 -33.79 33.12 30.61
C ASP A 111 -34.13 34.61 30.40
N ARG A 112 -33.61 35.21 29.33
CA ARG A 112 -33.90 36.61 28.96
C ARG A 112 -35.35 36.80 28.56
N SER A 113 -35.90 35.88 27.78
CA SER A 113 -37.29 35.94 27.32
C SER A 113 -38.28 35.80 28.46
N ALA A 114 -37.96 34.96 29.46
CA ALA A 114 -38.78 34.78 30.66
C ALA A 114 -38.75 35.97 31.64
N SER A 115 -37.77 36.87 31.49
CA SER A 115 -37.57 38.05 32.36
C SER A 115 -38.14 39.36 31.78
N LEU A 116 -38.80 39.30 30.62
CA LEU A 116 -39.48 40.42 29.93
C LEU A 116 -40.99 40.38 30.19
#